data_AF-M1VZW8-F1
#
_entry.id   AF-M1VZW8-F1
#
_cell.length_a   1.000
_cell.length_b   1.000
_cell.length_c   1.000
_cell.angle_alpha   90.00
_cell.angle_beta   90.00
_cell.angle_gamma   90.00
#
_symmetry.space_group_name_H-M   'P 1'
#
loop_
_entity.id
_entity.type
_entity.pdbx_description
1 polymer ?
#
loop_
_entity_poly.entity_id
_entity_poly.type
_entity_poly.pdbx_seq_one_letter_code
_entity_poly.pdbx_strand_id
1 'polypeptide(L)'
;MVQAFSLIAAVIAAIAPVAQAKGCTPGVKYCATTLSRYGYDEAKIEQAVLDQGLTMDQKNQLLVNCNADGSIFPVHACRSYCVDGGAGNDDHCGWRG
;
A
#
# COMPACT_ATOMS: atom_id res chain seq x y z
N MET A 1 15.60 24.25 50.52
CA MET A 1 14.54 23.31 50.12
C MET A 1 14.35 23.45 48.61
N VAL A 2 14.64 22.39 47.86
CA VAL A 2 14.71 22.40 46.39
C VAL A 2 13.31 22.33 45.78
N GLN A 3 13.03 23.22 44.84
CA GLN A 3 11.74 23.41 44.19
C GLN A 3 11.56 22.31 43.11
N ALA A 4 10.55 21.46 43.27
CA ALA A 4 10.29 20.36 42.35
C ALA A 4 9.71 20.88 41.03
N PHE A 5 10.52 20.89 39.98
CA PHE A 5 10.06 21.05 38.60
C PHE A 5 9.59 19.69 38.08
N SER A 6 8.28 19.42 38.18
CA SER A 6 7.67 18.27 37.50
C SER A 6 7.00 18.75 36.20
N LEU A 7 7.77 18.74 35.12
CA LEU A 7 7.26 18.87 33.76
C LEU A 7 6.75 17.50 33.30
N ILE A 8 5.43 17.28 33.41
CA ILE A 8 4.78 16.12 32.80
C ILE A 8 4.59 16.46 31.33
N ALA A 9 5.50 15.98 30.48
CA ALA A 9 5.33 16.04 29.03
C ALA A 9 4.30 14.96 28.62
N ALA A 10 3.06 15.37 28.39
CA ALA A 10 2.05 14.50 27.80
C ALA A 10 2.37 14.30 26.31
N VAL A 11 2.92 13.14 25.94
CA VAL A 11 3.07 12.74 24.55
C VAL A 11 1.70 12.30 24.04
N ILE A 12 0.99 13.23 23.38
CA ILE A 12 -0.22 12.89 22.62
C ILE A 12 0.27 12.22 21.34
N ALA A 13 0.33 10.90 21.32
CA ALA A 13 0.47 10.15 20.07
C ALA A 13 -0.79 10.41 19.25
N ALA A 14 -0.68 11.27 18.23
CA ALA A 14 -1.76 11.50 17.29
C ALA A 14 -2.04 10.19 16.55
N ILE A 15 -3.07 9.48 16.98
CA ILE A 15 -3.70 8.41 16.20
C ILE A 15 -4.42 9.11 15.05
N ALA A 16 -3.68 9.44 14.00
CA ALA A 16 -4.27 9.93 12.77
C ALA A 16 -5.27 8.86 12.30
N PRO A 17 -6.51 9.22 11.92
CA PRO A 17 -7.37 8.32 11.20
C PRO A 17 -6.61 7.91 9.94
N VAL A 18 -6.08 6.70 9.91
CA VAL A 18 -5.62 6.10 8.67
C VAL A 18 -6.88 5.97 7.84
N ALA A 19 -7.02 6.86 6.87
CA ALA A 19 -8.02 6.73 5.83
C ALA A 19 -7.68 5.43 5.10
N GLN A 20 -8.22 4.32 5.61
CA GLN A 20 -8.12 3.05 4.93
C GLN A 20 -8.96 3.21 3.68
N ALA A 21 -8.33 3.62 2.59
CA ALA A 21 -8.94 3.47 1.28
C ALA A 21 -9.34 2.00 1.17
N LYS A 22 -10.60 1.73 0.79
CA LYS A 22 -11.11 0.35 0.74
C LYS A 22 -10.11 -0.53 0.01
N GLY A 23 -9.60 -1.55 0.70
CA GLY A 23 -8.64 -2.49 0.14
C GLY A 23 -7.17 -2.07 0.11
N CYS A 24 -6.78 -0.95 0.72
CA CYS A 24 -5.39 -0.46 0.75
C CYS A 24 -4.97 -0.22 2.21
N THR A 25 -4.22 -1.17 2.79
CA THR A 25 -3.62 -1.00 4.12
C THR A 25 -2.26 -0.31 4.00
N PRO A 26 -2.04 0.84 4.67
CA PRO A 26 -0.77 1.55 4.59
C PRO A 26 0.45 0.70 4.95
N GLY A 27 1.49 0.78 4.13
CA GLY A 27 2.74 0.02 4.28
C GLY A 27 2.69 -1.41 3.74
N VAL A 28 1.53 -1.88 3.27
CA VAL A 28 1.38 -3.18 2.62
C VAL A 28 1.53 -3.02 1.11
N LYS A 29 2.23 -3.97 0.49
CA LYS A 29 2.31 -4.11 -0.96
C LYS A 29 1.19 -5.01 -1.46
N TYR A 30 0.55 -4.60 -2.55
CA TYR A 30 -0.51 -5.35 -3.21
C TYR A 30 -0.20 -5.54 -4.68
N CYS A 31 -0.56 -6.69 -5.23
CA CYS A 31 -0.77 -6.82 -6.65
C CYS A 31 -1.93 -5.90 -7.04
N ALA A 32 -1.81 -5.20 -8.16
CA ALA A 32 -2.89 -4.36 -8.68
C ALA A 32 -4.22 -5.14 -8.84
N THR A 33 -4.16 -6.44 -9.15
CA THR A 33 -5.33 -7.32 -9.16
C THR A 33 -5.92 -7.61 -7.79
N THR A 34 -5.09 -7.77 -6.74
CA THR A 34 -5.55 -7.97 -5.37
C THR A 34 -6.25 -6.71 -4.86
N LEU A 35 -5.63 -5.55 -5.09
CA LEU A 35 -6.17 -4.25 -4.72
C LEU A 35 -7.53 -3.97 -5.39
N SER A 36 -7.64 -4.28 -6.69
CA SER A 36 -8.88 -4.23 -7.47
C SER A 36 -9.97 -5.12 -6.86
N ARG A 37 -9.63 -6.37 -6.47
CA ARG A 37 -10.57 -7.29 -5.79
C ARG A 37 -11.03 -6.79 -4.43
N TYR A 38 -10.19 -6.04 -3.72
CA TYR A 38 -10.52 -5.45 -2.42
C TYR A 38 -11.31 -4.13 -2.54
N GLY A 39 -11.63 -3.70 -3.76
CA GLY A 39 -12.51 -2.57 -4.03
C GLY A 39 -11.83 -1.21 -3.97
N TYR A 40 -10.52 -1.16 -4.24
CA TYR A 40 -9.84 0.11 -4.47
C TYR A 40 -10.29 0.74 -5.80
N ASP A 41 -10.00 2.02 -5.95
CA ASP A 41 -10.33 2.81 -7.13
C ASP A 41 -9.64 2.27 -8.39
N GLU A 42 -10.42 1.65 -9.29
CA GLU A 42 -9.92 1.03 -10.51
C GLU A 42 -9.27 2.04 -11.46
N ALA A 43 -9.72 3.30 -11.48
CA ALA A 43 -9.13 4.33 -12.34
C ALA A 43 -7.69 4.67 -11.88
N LYS A 44 -7.44 4.67 -10.57
CA LYS A 44 -6.10 4.84 -10.00
C LYS A 44 -5.20 3.64 -10.28
N ILE A 45 -5.78 2.43 -10.24
CA ILE A 45 -5.05 1.20 -10.60
C ILE A 45 -4.65 1.23 -12.07
N GLU A 46 -5.59 1.56 -12.96
CA GLU A 46 -5.34 1.68 -14.39
C GLU A 46 -4.24 2.70 -14.68
N GLN A 47 -4.31 3.87 -14.08
CA GLN A 47 -3.25 4.88 -14.22
C GLN A 47 -1.89 4.34 -13.75
N ALA A 48 -1.83 3.67 -12.59
CA ALA A 48 -0.58 3.07 -12.10
C ALA A 48 -0.01 1.98 -13.03
N VAL A 49 -0.87 1.21 -13.70
CA VAL A 49 -0.48 0.21 -14.71
C VAL A 49 0.11 0.89 -15.94
N LEU A 50 -0.60 1.88 -16.48
CA LEU A 50 -0.16 2.61 -17.68
C LEU A 50 1.12 3.41 -17.44
N ASP A 51 1.29 4.00 -16.26
CA ASP A 51 2.49 4.74 -15.85
C ASP A 51 3.75 3.84 -15.80
N GLN A 52 3.58 2.52 -15.69
CA GLN A 52 4.67 1.54 -15.78
C GLN A 52 4.91 1.01 -17.20
N GLY A 53 4.20 1.55 -18.21
CA GLY A 53 4.27 1.07 -19.59
C GLY A 53 3.65 -0.32 -19.76
N LEU A 54 2.84 -0.77 -18.81
CA LEU A 54 2.09 -2.02 -18.89
C LEU A 54 0.74 -1.77 -19.55
N THR A 55 0.17 -2.83 -20.12
CA THR A 55 -1.23 -2.84 -20.56
C THR A 55 -2.15 -3.37 -19.45
N MET A 56 -3.47 -3.11 -19.55
CA MET A 56 -4.41 -3.62 -18.55
C MET A 56 -4.49 -5.15 -18.50
N ASP A 57 -4.14 -5.84 -19.59
CA ASP A 57 -3.97 -7.30 -19.61
C ASP A 57 -2.81 -7.77 -18.72
N GLN A 58 -1.84 -6.89 -18.47
CA GLN A 58 -0.70 -7.09 -17.58
C GLN A 58 -0.94 -6.50 -16.18
N LYS A 59 -2.18 -6.13 -15.82
CA LYS A 59 -2.50 -5.63 -14.47
C LYS A 59 -2.02 -6.60 -13.38
N ASN A 60 -2.09 -7.91 -13.63
CA ASN A 60 -1.62 -8.94 -12.70
C ASN A 60 -0.09 -8.99 -12.54
N GLN A 61 0.68 -8.19 -13.28
CA GLN A 61 2.13 -8.07 -13.16
C GLN A 61 2.53 -6.92 -12.26
N LEU A 62 1.64 -5.96 -11.97
CA LEU A 62 2.03 -4.78 -11.22
C LEU A 62 1.93 -5.02 -9.70
N LEU A 63 3.04 -4.77 -9.00
CA LEU A 63 3.09 -4.62 -7.55
C LEU A 63 3.08 -3.13 -7.17
N VAL A 64 2.14 -2.73 -6.32
CA VAL A 64 1.98 -1.37 -5.81
C VAL A 64 2.13 -1.33 -4.29
N ASN A 65 2.61 -0.21 -3.75
CA ASN A 65 2.65 0.05 -2.32
C ASN A 65 1.52 1.00 -1.94
N CYS A 66 0.86 0.71 -0.81
CA CYS A 66 -0.12 1.63 -0.22
C CYS A 66 0.57 2.65 0.70
N ASN A 67 0.33 3.93 0.46
CA ASN A 67 0.85 5.02 1.29
C ASN A 67 -0.08 5.34 2.48
N ALA A 68 0.43 6.10 3.44
CA ALA A 68 -0.34 6.52 4.63
C ALA A 68 -1.56 7.39 4.31
N ASP A 69 -1.56 8.07 3.16
CA ASP A 69 -2.67 8.88 2.66
C ASP A 69 -3.69 8.07 1.83
N GLY A 70 -3.49 6.76 1.69
CA GLY A 70 -4.33 5.87 0.89
C GLY A 70 -4.08 5.95 -0.62
N SER A 71 -3.08 6.69 -1.07
CA SER A 71 -2.60 6.63 -2.46
C SER A 71 -1.80 5.34 -2.70
N ILE A 72 -1.71 4.94 -3.97
CA ILE A 72 -0.87 3.81 -4.38
C ILE A 72 0.29 4.32 -5.24
N PHE A 73 1.43 3.64 -5.12
CA PHE A 73 2.59 3.92 -5.96
C PHE A 73 3.14 2.62 -6.56
N PRO A 74 3.46 2.57 -7.86
CA PRO A 74 4.12 1.44 -8.49
C PRO A 74 5.47 1.11 -7.82
N VAL A 75 5.63 -0.10 -7.31
CA VAL A 75 6.90 -0.56 -6.74
C VAL A 75 7.71 -1.31 -7.78
N HIS A 76 7.07 -2.26 -8.46
CA HIS A 76 7.73 -3.15 -9.38
C HIS A 76 6.75 -3.79 -10.35
N ALA A 77 7.14 -3.90 -11.62
CA ALA A 77 6.45 -4.74 -12.60
C ALA A 77 7.08 -6.15 -12.59
N CYS A 78 6.35 -7.13 -12.08
CA CYS A 78 6.72 -8.53 -12.10
C CYS A 78 6.88 -9.04 -13.54
N ARG A 79 7.92 -9.82 -13.79
CA ARG A 79 8.18 -10.38 -15.14
C ARG A 79 7.08 -11.33 -15.64
N SER A 80 6.42 -12.06 -14.74
CA SER A 80 5.43 -13.08 -15.10
C SER A 80 4.07 -12.79 -14.49
N TYR A 81 3.97 -12.87 -13.16
CA TYR A 81 2.74 -12.59 -12.43
C TYR A 81 3.06 -12.18 -10.99
N CYS A 82 2.12 -11.47 -10.41
CA CYS A 82 2.07 -11.11 -9.00
C CYS A 82 1.16 -12.10 -8.25
N VAL A 83 1.54 -12.40 -7.02
CA VAL A 83 0.92 -13.40 -6.13
C VAL A 83 0.42 -12.70 -4.87
N ASP A 84 -0.85 -12.96 -4.56
CA ASP A 84 -1.49 -12.55 -3.31
C ASP A 84 -0.81 -13.23 -2.11
N GLY A 85 -0.24 -12.45 -1.21
CA GLY A 85 0.42 -12.92 0.01
C GLY A 85 -0.55 -13.32 1.13
N GLY A 86 -1.84 -13.08 0.93
CA GLY A 86 -2.89 -13.27 1.91
C GLY A 86 -3.11 -12.05 2.81
N ALA A 87 -4.20 -12.09 3.56
CA ALA A 87 -4.65 -10.97 4.38
C ALA A 87 -3.57 -10.50 5.38
N GLY A 88 -3.19 -9.22 5.26
CA GLY A 88 -2.21 -8.57 6.14
C GLY A 88 -0.74 -8.84 5.77
N ASN A 89 -0.47 -9.59 4.71
CA ASN A 89 0.88 -9.82 4.20
C ASN A 89 1.12 -9.02 2.91
N ASP A 90 2.39 -8.80 2.61
CA ASP A 90 2.81 -8.24 1.33
C ASP A 90 2.58 -9.24 0.20
N ASP A 91 1.94 -8.76 -0.86
CA ASP A 91 1.95 -9.42 -2.16
C ASP A 91 3.36 -9.38 -2.76
N HIS A 92 3.65 -10.34 -3.64
CA HIS A 92 4.98 -10.53 -4.18
C HIS A 92 4.96 -11.09 -5.59
N CYS A 93 6.05 -10.91 -6.34
CA CYS A 93 6.16 -11.53 -7.65
C CYS A 93 6.33 -13.05 -7.53
N GLY A 94 5.56 -13.81 -8.30
CA GLY A 94 5.71 -15.25 -8.38
C GLY A 94 6.93 -15.63 -9.22
N TRP A 95 8.08 -15.81 -8.56
CA TRP A 95 9.39 -16.28 -9.09
C TRP A 95 9.95 -15.43 -10.26
N ARG A 96 11.11 -14.76 -10.19
CA ARG A 96 12.41 -14.98 -9.53
C ARG A 96 12.98 -13.59 -9.15
N GLY A 97 13.85 -13.55 -8.15
CA GLY A 97 14.80 -12.43 -7.98
C GLY A 97 15.79 -12.30 -9.13
#